data_AF-Q9K8M7-F1
#
_entry.id   AF-Q9K8M7-F1
#
_cell.length_a   1.000
_cell.length_b   1.000
_cell.length_c   1.000
_cell.angle_alpha   90.00
_cell.angle_beta   90.00
_cell.angle_gamma   90.00
#
_symmetry.space_group_name_H-M   'P 1'
#
loop_
_entity.id
_entity.type
_entity.pdbx_description
1 polymer ?
#
loop_
_entity_poly.entity_id
_entity_poly.type
_entity_poly.pdbx_seq_one_letter_code
_entity_poly.pdbx_strand_id
1 'polypeptide(L)'
;MKGQSVHIGEQYSGPEPWEHWYFCQTADGSLKGWVPKQLLAIEGSKGVALDDYTATELNVDVGEIVVKLKELNGWIWCRQQTSGEVGWIPKENVEKRVK
;
A
#
# COMPACT_ATOMS: atom_id res chain seq x y z
N MET A 1 3.85 -5.85 -10.90
CA MET A 1 4.94 -5.15 -11.63
C MET A 1 4.34 -4.13 -12.57
N LYS A 2 5.07 -3.07 -12.88
CA LYS A 2 4.64 -2.07 -13.87
C LYS A 2 4.25 -2.73 -15.20
N GLY A 3 3.14 -2.28 -15.78
CA GLY A 3 2.57 -2.81 -17.02
C GLY A 3 1.76 -4.11 -16.84
N GLN A 4 1.71 -4.68 -15.64
CA GLN A 4 0.95 -5.90 -15.38
C GLN A 4 -0.56 -5.64 -15.36
N SER A 5 -1.32 -6.51 -16.03
CA SER A 5 -2.78 -6.51 -16.00
C SER A 5 -3.32 -7.04 -14.68
N VAL A 6 -4.30 -6.35 -14.13
CA VAL A 6 -5.00 -6.71 -12.89
C VAL A 6 -6.52 -6.68 -13.08
N HIS A 7 -7.21 -7.50 -12.29
CA HIS A 7 -8.63 -7.35 -12.03
C HIS A 7 -8.82 -6.32 -10.92
N ILE A 8 -9.73 -5.37 -11.16
CA ILE A 8 -10.09 -4.34 -10.21
C ILE A 8 -11.32 -4.83 -9.43
N GLY A 9 -11.13 -5.03 -8.13
CA GLY A 9 -12.18 -5.41 -7.19
C GLY A 9 -12.78 -4.19 -6.50
N GLU A 10 -13.10 -4.37 -5.21
CA GLU A 10 -13.73 -3.33 -4.41
C GLU A 10 -12.81 -2.14 -4.15
N GLN A 11 -13.42 -0.95 -4.09
CA GLN A 11 -12.78 0.23 -3.55
C GLN A 11 -12.99 0.23 -2.04
N TYR A 12 -11.93 0.51 -1.27
CA TYR A 12 -12.04 0.66 0.18
C TYR A 12 -13.07 1.75 0.52
N SER A 13 -13.95 1.44 1.48
CA SER A 13 -15.07 2.30 1.90
C SER A 13 -15.31 2.25 3.42
N GLY A 14 -14.27 1.97 4.21
CA GLY A 14 -14.36 1.97 5.67
C GLY A 14 -14.23 3.37 6.28
N PRO A 15 -14.29 3.48 7.62
CA PRO A 15 -14.26 4.75 8.33
C PRO A 15 -12.85 5.36 8.44
N GLU A 16 -11.80 4.57 8.21
CA GLU A 16 -10.42 5.06 8.22
C GLU A 16 -10.15 5.93 6.99
N PRO A 17 -9.18 6.88 7.05
CA PRO A 17 -8.89 7.80 5.96
C PRO A 17 -8.05 7.15 4.84
N TRP A 18 -8.43 5.93 4.43
CA TRP A 18 -7.75 5.13 3.41
C TRP A 18 -8.50 5.25 2.07
N GLU A 19 -8.74 6.47 1.64
CA GLU A 19 -9.45 6.72 0.39
C GLU A 19 -8.64 6.23 -0.82
N HIS A 20 -9.35 5.79 -1.87
CA HIS A 20 -8.76 5.45 -3.17
C HIS A 20 -7.82 4.24 -3.17
N TRP A 21 -8.02 3.31 -2.25
CA TRP A 21 -7.46 1.96 -2.34
C TRP A 21 -8.41 1.04 -3.10
N TYR A 22 -7.89 0.20 -3.99
CA TYR A 22 -8.63 -0.83 -4.69
C TYR A 22 -8.04 -2.19 -4.40
N PHE A 23 -8.88 -3.17 -4.07
CA PHE A 23 -8.46 -4.55 -3.93
C PHE A 23 -8.25 -5.14 -5.32
N CYS A 24 -7.00 -5.39 -5.67
CA CYS A 24 -6.62 -5.86 -6.99
C CYS A 24 -6.16 -7.32 -6.92
N GLN A 25 -6.34 -8.04 -8.02
CA GLN A 25 -5.78 -9.36 -8.22
C GLN A 25 -5.05 -9.40 -9.56
N THR A 26 -3.89 -10.05 -9.64
CA THR A 26 -3.21 -10.29 -10.92
C THR A 26 -4.05 -11.20 -11.81
N ALA A 27 -3.94 -11.04 -13.14
CA ALA A 27 -4.75 -11.81 -14.09
C ALA A 27 -4.55 -13.34 -13.98
N ASP A 28 -3.39 -13.79 -13.51
CA ASP A 28 -3.06 -15.19 -13.23
C ASP A 28 -3.52 -15.67 -11.83
N GLY A 29 -4.09 -14.78 -11.02
CA GLY A 29 -4.56 -15.05 -9.66
C GLY A 29 -3.45 -15.21 -8.61
N SER A 30 -2.17 -15.09 -8.98
CA SER A 30 -1.04 -15.39 -8.09
C SER A 30 -0.86 -14.40 -6.94
N LEU A 31 -1.22 -13.12 -7.16
CA LEU A 31 -1.10 -12.06 -6.17
C LEU A 31 -2.42 -11.30 -6.04
N LYS A 32 -2.73 -10.91 -4.81
CA LYS A 32 -3.87 -10.06 -4.46
C LYS A 32 -3.48 -9.09 -3.36
N GLY A 33 -4.08 -7.91 -3.36
CA GLY A 33 -3.85 -6.93 -2.31
C GLY A 33 -4.40 -5.56 -2.66
N TRP A 34 -4.38 -4.67 -1.68
CA TRP A 34 -4.77 -3.28 -1.84
C TRP A 34 -3.72 -2.52 -2.63
N VAL A 35 -4.15 -1.80 -3.66
CA VAL A 35 -3.30 -0.95 -4.52
C VAL A 35 -3.87 0.47 -4.56
N PRO A 36 -3.05 1.52 -4.44
CA PRO A 36 -3.52 2.90 -4.55
C PRO A 36 -3.99 3.19 -5.98
N LYS A 37 -5.13 3.86 -6.14
CA LYS A 37 -5.70 4.26 -7.43
C LYS A 37 -4.70 4.94 -8.36
N GLN A 38 -3.85 5.81 -7.81
CA GLN A 38 -2.83 6.56 -8.58
C GLN A 38 -1.76 5.66 -9.22
N LEU A 39 -1.67 4.39 -8.82
CA LEU A 39 -0.78 3.39 -9.43
C LEU A 39 -1.51 2.49 -10.43
N LEU A 40 -2.74 2.81 -10.80
CA LEU A 40 -3.59 2.00 -11.69
C LEU A 40 -4.15 2.86 -12.83
N ALA A 41 -4.08 2.34 -14.05
CA ALA A 41 -4.99 2.73 -15.13
C ALA A 41 -6.18 1.79 -15.08
N ILE A 42 -7.37 2.30 -14.73
CA ILE A 42 -8.58 1.50 -14.52
C ILE A 42 -9.53 1.66 -15.72
N GLU A 43 -10.04 0.54 -16.23
CA GLU A 43 -11.08 0.45 -17.25
C GLU A 43 -12.12 -0.61 -16.82
N GLY A 44 -13.21 -0.15 -16.18
CA GLY A 44 -14.24 -1.03 -15.62
C GLY A 44 -13.66 -1.95 -14.54
N SER A 45 -13.77 -3.26 -14.75
CA SER A 45 -13.26 -4.31 -13.83
C SER A 45 -11.82 -4.75 -14.14
N LYS A 46 -11.14 -4.08 -15.07
CA LYS A 46 -9.75 -4.36 -15.45
C LYS A 46 -8.89 -3.14 -15.24
N GLY A 47 -7.59 -3.35 -15.07
CA GLY A 47 -6.64 -2.26 -15.05
C GLY A 47 -5.21 -2.72 -15.32
N VAL A 48 -4.32 -1.73 -15.41
CA VAL A 48 -2.89 -1.92 -15.63
C VAL A 48 -2.12 -1.18 -14.54
N ALA A 49 -1.16 -1.86 -13.91
CA ALA A 49 -0.26 -1.24 -12.94
C ALA A 49 0.64 -0.21 -13.63
N LEU A 50 0.62 1.04 -13.15
CA LEU A 50 1.41 2.14 -13.70
C LEU A 50 2.84 2.18 -13.15
N ASP A 51 3.07 1.56 -12.01
CA ASP A 51 4.36 1.49 -11.33
C ASP A 51 4.53 0.17 -10.59
N ASP A 52 5.76 -0.13 -10.17
CA ASP A 52 6.04 -1.26 -9.30
C ASP A 52 5.47 -0.99 -7.89
N TYR A 53 4.73 -1.98 -7.39
CA TYR A 53 4.03 -1.89 -6.13
C TYR A 53 3.96 -3.27 -5.47
N THR A 54 4.08 -3.28 -4.14
CA THR A 54 3.79 -4.43 -3.30
C THR A 54 2.85 -4.01 -2.17
N ALA A 55 1.91 -4.90 -1.83
CA ALA A 55 1.02 -4.76 -0.68
C ALA A 55 1.64 -5.34 0.60
N THR A 56 2.97 -5.48 0.66
CA THR A 56 3.67 -5.95 1.87
C THR A 56 3.42 -5.00 3.02
N GLU A 57 2.76 -5.48 4.05
CA GLU A 57 2.61 -4.78 5.32
C GLU A 57 3.87 -5.00 6.18
N LEU A 58 4.24 -3.99 6.96
CA LEU A 58 5.35 -4.08 7.90
C LEU A 58 4.80 -4.32 9.29
N ASN A 59 5.22 -5.39 9.93
CA ASN A 59 4.91 -5.64 11.33
C ASN A 59 5.95 -4.92 12.21
N VAL A 60 5.49 -4.07 13.11
CA VAL A 60 6.34 -3.36 14.08
C VAL A 60 5.67 -3.33 15.45
N ASP A 61 6.48 -3.24 16.49
CA ASP A 61 6.01 -3.05 17.86
C ASP A 61 5.96 -1.56 18.24
N VAL A 62 5.10 -1.23 19.21
CA VAL A 62 5.04 0.12 19.76
C VAL A 62 6.40 0.50 20.36
N GLY A 63 6.92 1.65 19.94
CA GLY A 63 8.23 2.16 20.35
C GLY A 63 9.37 1.83 19.37
N GLU A 64 9.14 0.95 18.39
CA GLU A 64 10.09 0.77 17.30
C GLU A 64 10.15 2.01 16.39
N ILE A 65 11.33 2.25 15.83
CA ILE A 65 11.58 3.41 14.97
C ILE A 65 11.55 2.97 13.52
N VAL A 66 10.73 3.67 12.72
CA VAL A 66 10.66 3.50 11.28
C VAL A 66 11.09 4.78 10.55
N VAL A 67 11.71 4.62 9.39
CA VAL A 67 12.06 5.72 8.49
C VAL A 67 11.04 5.75 7.37
N LYS A 68 10.23 6.81 7.33
CA LYS A 68 9.27 7.05 6.24
C LYS A 68 9.99 7.23 4.90
N LEU A 69 9.54 6.50 3.88
CA LEU A 69 10.04 6.56 2.51
C LEU A 69 9.02 7.22 1.57
N LYS A 70 7.74 6.86 1.69
CA LYS A 70 6.62 7.50 0.99
C LYS A 70 5.34 7.37 1.82
N GLU A 71 4.35 8.17 1.47
CA GLU A 71 3.03 8.18 2.09
C GLU A 71 1.99 8.22 0.99
N LEU A 72 1.01 7.33 1.03
CA LEU A 72 -0.09 7.27 0.05
C LEU A 72 -1.37 6.95 0.81
N ASN A 73 -2.42 7.74 0.59
CA ASN A 73 -3.79 7.39 0.97
C ASN A 73 -3.93 6.88 2.42
N GLY A 74 -3.35 7.60 3.39
CA GLY A 74 -3.41 7.23 4.81
C GLY A 74 -2.44 6.15 5.26
N TRP A 75 -1.58 5.63 4.39
CA TRP A 75 -0.55 4.65 4.72
C TRP A 75 0.86 5.18 4.48
N ILE A 76 1.81 4.66 5.26
CA ILE A 76 3.23 4.99 5.17
C ILE A 76 4.00 3.76 4.70
N TRP A 77 4.73 3.88 3.59
CA TRP A 77 5.77 2.93 3.23
C TRP A 77 7.03 3.35 3.96
N CYS A 78 7.54 2.48 4.82
CA CYS A 78 8.68 2.80 5.65
C CYS A 78 9.63 1.61 5.76
N ARG A 79 10.82 1.91 6.27
CA ARG A 79 11.83 0.92 6.62
C ARG A 79 12.02 0.91 8.14
N GLN A 80 11.91 -0.26 8.76
CA GLN A 80 12.24 -0.47 10.17
C GLN A 80 13.74 -0.18 10.38
N GLN A 81 14.08 0.64 11.38
CA GLN A 81 15.43 1.18 11.53
C GLN A 81 16.51 0.14 11.91
N THR A 82 16.14 -0.85 12.71
CA THR A 82 17.01 -1.92 13.23
C THR A 82 17.07 -3.13 12.30
N SER A 83 15.93 -3.70 11.89
CA SER A 83 15.87 -4.89 11.03
C SER A 83 16.09 -4.57 9.56
N GLY A 84 15.78 -3.34 9.13
CA GLY A 84 15.86 -2.94 7.72
C GLY A 84 14.68 -3.43 6.87
N GLU A 85 13.72 -4.14 7.46
CA GLU A 85 12.51 -4.59 6.76
C GLU A 85 11.69 -3.39 6.25
N VAL A 86 10.99 -3.59 5.12
CA VAL A 86 10.27 -2.53 4.44
C VAL A 86 8.84 -2.98 4.16
N GLY A 87 7.87 -2.12 4.49
CA GLY A 87 6.46 -2.42 4.27
C GLY A 87 5.57 -1.22 4.56
N TRP A 88 4.27 -1.42 4.37
CA TRP A 88 3.21 -0.45 4.66
C TRP A 88 2.73 -0.55 6.12
N ILE A 89 2.50 0.60 6.74
CA ILE A 89 1.85 0.73 8.07
C ILE A 89 0.79 1.84 7.97
N PRO A 90 -0.38 1.69 8.63
CA PRO A 90 -1.34 2.78 8.76
C PRO A 90 -0.70 4.02 9.38
N LYS A 91 -0.90 5.19 8.78
CA LYS A 91 -0.31 6.45 9.26
C LYS A 91 -0.72 6.78 10.69
N GLU A 92 -1.94 6.44 11.09
CA GLU A 92 -2.46 6.66 12.44
C GLU A 92 -1.69 5.90 13.53
N ASN A 93 -0.96 4.84 13.17
CA ASN A 93 -0.12 4.08 14.11
C ASN A 93 1.29 4.69 14.26
N VAL A 94 1.59 5.79 13.56
CA VAL A 94 2.93 6.39 13.53
C VAL A 94 2.88 7.84 14.01
N GLU A 95 3.69 8.16 15.00
CA GLU A 95 3.91 9.54 15.45
C GLU A 95 5.24 10.10 14.92
N LYS A 96 5.29 11.41 14.72
CA LYS A 96 6.55 12.08 14.38
C LYS A 96 7.42 12.14 15.63
N ARG A 97 8.61 11.56 15.54
CA ARG A 97 9.65 11.77 16.55
C ARG A 97 10.19 13.20 16.43
N VAL A 98 9.78 14.06 17.36
CA VAL A 98 10.37 15.40 17.54
C VAL A 98 11.64 15.24 18.38
N LYS A 99 12.69 15.99 18.03
CA LYS A 99 13.92 16.07 18.82
C LYS A 99 13.76 16.98 20.02
#